data_AF-A0A7C9DB63-F1
#
_entry.id   AF-A0A7C9DB63-F1
#
_cell.length_a   1.000
_cell.length_b   1.000
_cell.length_c   1.000
_cell.angle_alpha   90.00
_cell.angle_beta   90.00
_cell.angle_gamma   90.00
#
_symmetry.space_group_name_H-M   'P 1'
#
loop_
_entity.id
_entity.type
_entity.pdbx_description
1 polymer ?
#
loop_
_entity_poly.entity_id
_entity_poly.type
_entity_poly.pdbx_seq_one_letter_code
_entity_poly.pdbx_strand_id
1 'polypeptide(L)'
;GAGLTNQLFLPNGSVVVQIVPLGTEWASVHYFANSTINMGLKYLEYKVWPNETSLYSLYGPNDAIISDPASVWARGYSIAQDVYFHHQDLRINLIRFKETLLKVLKLLG
;
A
#
# COMPACT_ATOMS: atom_id res chain seq x y z
N GLY A 1 -1.67 12.09 7.04
CA GLY A 1 -1.13 13.42 7.39
C GLY A 1 0.39 13.45 7.28
N ALA A 2 1.10 13.02 8.34
CA ALA A 2 2.56 13.19 8.45
C ALA A 2 3.39 12.65 7.28
N GLY A 3 3.02 11.50 6.68
CA GLY A 3 3.74 10.92 5.55
C GLY A 3 3.79 11.84 4.32
N LEU A 4 2.71 12.58 4.03
CA LEU A 4 2.66 13.54 2.92
C LEU A 4 3.45 14.80 3.23
N THR A 5 3.41 15.27 4.48
CA THR A 5 4.22 16.41 4.92
C THR A 5 5.72 16.13 4.80
N ASN A 6 6.16 14.91 5.10
CA ASN A 6 7.57 14.53 4.93
C ASN A 6 8.03 14.54 3.47
N GLN A 7 7.14 14.26 2.51
CA GLN A 7 7.49 14.29 1.08
C GLN A 7 7.94 15.68 0.61
N LEU A 8 7.36 16.75 1.18
CA LEU A 8 7.71 18.13 0.83
C LEU A 8 9.17 18.49 1.12
N PHE A 9 9.81 17.78 2.05
CA PHE A 9 11.20 18.02 2.45
C PHE A 9 12.19 17.10 1.74
N LEU A 10 11.72 16.21 0.85
CA LEU A 10 12.61 15.32 0.11
C LEU A 10 13.32 16.07 -1.02
N PRO A 11 14.62 15.81 -1.25
CA PRO A 11 15.32 16.33 -2.42
C PRO A 11 14.66 15.89 -3.73
N ASN A 12 14.79 16.71 -4.78
CA ASN A 12 14.33 16.37 -6.12
C ASN A 12 14.93 15.03 -6.59
N GLY A 13 14.13 14.21 -7.26
CA GLY A 13 14.54 12.87 -7.72
C GLY A 13 14.53 11.78 -6.63
N SER A 14 14.16 12.11 -5.39
CA SER A 14 13.98 11.09 -4.34
C SER A 14 12.88 10.09 -4.69
N VAL A 15 13.00 8.87 -4.17
CA VAL A 15 12.05 7.78 -4.39
C VAL A 15 11.22 7.58 -3.12
N VAL A 16 9.90 7.71 -3.23
CA VAL A 16 8.95 7.33 -2.19
C VAL A 16 8.53 5.89 -2.42
N VAL A 17 8.68 5.05 -1.40
CA VAL A 17 8.14 3.69 -1.38
C VAL A 17 6.92 3.65 -0.47
N GLN A 18 5.79 3.20 -1.01
CA GLN A 18 4.59 2.96 -0.21
C GLN A 18 4.31 1.47 -0.10
N ILE A 19 4.12 0.98 1.13
CA ILE A 19 3.50 -0.32 1.38
C ILE A 19 1.99 -0.14 1.21
N VAL A 20 1.39 -0.95 0.33
CA VAL A 20 -0.04 -0.90 0.02
C VAL A 20 -0.70 -2.14 0.61
N PRO A 21 -1.44 -2.01 1.74
CA PRO A 21 -2.26 -3.09 2.30
C PRO A 21 -3.32 -3.60 1.33
N LEU A 22 -3.83 -4.81 1.57
CA LEU A 22 -4.91 -5.39 0.78
C LEU A 22 -6.14 -4.47 0.79
N GLY A 23 -6.74 -4.25 -0.38
CA GLY A 23 -7.98 -3.48 -0.50
C GLY A 23 -7.81 -1.98 -0.31
N THR A 24 -6.59 -1.44 -0.39
CA THR A 24 -6.32 -0.01 -0.17
C THR A 24 -5.67 0.69 -1.37
N GLU A 25 -5.72 0.08 -2.54
CA GLU A 25 -5.07 0.56 -3.77
C GLU A 25 -5.59 1.93 -4.18
N TRP A 26 -6.91 2.12 -4.15
CA TRP A 26 -7.53 3.41 -4.47
C TRP A 26 -7.01 4.52 -3.54
N ALA A 27 -7.00 4.28 -2.23
CA ALA A 27 -6.52 5.25 -1.25
C ALA A 27 -5.02 5.55 -1.44
N SER A 28 -4.22 4.55 -1.79
CA SER A 28 -2.78 4.70 -2.03
C SER A 28 -2.51 5.63 -3.22
N VAL A 29 -3.23 5.42 -4.33
CA VAL A 29 -3.10 6.25 -5.52
C VAL A 29 -3.54 7.70 -5.25
N HIS A 30 -4.74 7.86 -4.69
CA HIS A 30 -5.34 9.18 -4.52
C HIS A 30 -4.67 10.03 -3.44
N TYR A 31 -4.17 9.42 -2.37
CA TYR A 31 -3.53 10.18 -1.30
C TYR A 31 -2.03 10.37 -1.50
N PHE A 32 -1.31 9.39 -2.04
CA PHE A 32 0.15 9.43 -2.05
C PHE A 32 0.74 9.42 -3.46
N ALA A 33 0.32 8.53 -4.35
CA ALA A 33 0.95 8.42 -5.67
C ALA A 33 0.85 9.72 -6.47
N ASN A 34 -0.38 10.24 -6.63
CA ASN A 34 -0.62 11.47 -7.39
C ASN A 34 0.12 12.67 -6.78
N SER A 35 0.10 12.80 -5.45
CA SER A 35 0.81 13.87 -4.74
C SER A 35 2.33 13.79 -4.96
N THR A 36 2.90 12.59 -4.80
CA THR A 36 4.33 12.33 -4.97
C THR A 36 4.81 12.69 -6.38
N ILE A 37 4.06 12.24 -7.39
CA ILE A 37 4.38 12.49 -8.81
C ILE A 37 4.32 13.99 -9.11
N ASN A 38 3.29 14.69 -8.61
CA ASN A 38 3.15 16.14 -8.82
C ASN A 38 4.28 16.96 -8.15
N MET A 39 4.95 16.40 -7.13
CA MET A 39 6.10 17.01 -6.47
C MET A 39 7.44 16.72 -7.19
N GLY A 40 7.42 16.05 -8.35
CA GLY A 40 8.64 15.67 -9.08
C GLY A 40 9.41 14.51 -8.44
N LEU A 41 8.79 13.80 -7.49
CA LEU A 41 9.38 12.64 -6.83
C LEU A 41 9.05 11.36 -7.61
N LYS A 42 9.93 10.36 -7.49
CA LYS A 42 9.70 9.03 -8.04
C LYS A 42 8.84 8.23 -7.04
N TYR A 43 7.90 7.44 -7.53
CA TYR A 43 6.97 6.69 -6.67
C TYR A 43 7.01 5.19 -6.98
N LEU A 44 7.04 4.37 -5.94
CA LEU A 44 7.08 2.90 -6.08
C LEU A 44 6.20 2.25 -5.00
N GLU A 45 5.41 1.26 -5.41
CA GLU A 45 4.52 0.52 -4.51
C GLU A 45 5.11 -0.85 -4.16
N TYR A 46 5.01 -1.22 -2.88
CA TYR A 46 5.07 -2.59 -2.42
C TYR A 46 3.65 -3.05 -2.08
N LYS A 47 2.99 -3.70 -3.04
CA LYS A 47 1.67 -4.31 -2.81
C LYS A 47 1.84 -5.60 -2.03
N VAL A 48 1.23 -5.64 -0.86
CA VAL A 48 1.25 -6.85 -0.03
C VAL A 48 0.43 -7.94 -0.72
N TRP A 49 0.88 -9.18 -0.61
CA TRP A 49 0.06 -10.32 -0.94
C TRP A 49 -0.93 -10.58 0.19
N PRO A 50 -2.07 -11.24 -0.10
CA PRO A 50 -3.02 -11.58 0.93
C PRO A 50 -2.40 -12.32 2.12
N ASN A 51 -1.51 -13.29 1.87
CA ASN A 51 -0.84 -14.06 2.92
C ASN A 51 0.15 -13.27 3.79
N GLU A 52 0.48 -12.03 3.44
CA GLU A 52 1.24 -11.10 4.27
C GLU A 52 0.34 -10.30 5.23
N THR A 53 -0.97 -10.55 5.24
CA THR A 53 -1.94 -9.85 6.08
C THR A 53 -2.48 -10.76 7.17
N SER A 54 -2.84 -10.21 8.33
CA SER A 54 -3.58 -10.95 9.37
C SER A 54 -4.92 -11.49 8.86
N LEU A 55 -5.56 -10.76 7.94
CA LEU A 55 -6.85 -11.10 7.34
C LEU A 55 -6.85 -12.49 6.69
N TYR A 56 -5.72 -12.89 6.07
CA TYR A 56 -5.63 -14.18 5.38
C TYR A 56 -5.80 -15.37 6.33
N SER A 57 -5.24 -15.28 7.54
CA SER A 57 -5.45 -16.31 8.56
C SER A 57 -6.83 -16.23 9.24
N LEU A 58 -7.43 -15.04 9.31
CA LEU A 58 -8.72 -14.83 9.97
C LEU A 58 -9.91 -15.31 9.12
N TYR A 59 -9.87 -15.02 7.81
CA TYR A 59 -10.99 -15.27 6.90
C TYR A 59 -10.72 -16.42 5.92
N GLY A 60 -9.46 -16.74 5.65
CA GLY A 60 -9.07 -17.75 4.67
C GLY A 60 -9.11 -17.24 3.22
N PRO A 61 -8.49 -17.99 2.28
CA PRO A 61 -8.25 -17.50 0.91
C PRO A 61 -9.51 -17.31 0.05
N ASN A 62 -10.60 -17.99 0.41
CA ASN A 62 -11.84 -17.97 -0.38
C ASN A 62 -12.83 -16.90 0.07
N ASP A 63 -12.62 -16.30 1.25
CA ASP A 63 -13.49 -15.23 1.72
C ASP A 63 -13.36 -14.00 0.81
N ALA A 64 -14.46 -13.31 0.56
CA ALA A 64 -14.50 -12.12 -0.28
C ALA A 64 -13.59 -10.99 0.24
N ILE A 65 -13.32 -10.92 1.55
CA ILE A 65 -12.34 -9.99 2.12
C ILE A 65 -10.95 -10.17 1.51
N ILE A 66 -10.61 -11.42 1.15
CA ILE A 66 -9.34 -11.80 0.55
C ILE A 66 -9.41 -11.85 -0.98
N SER A 67 -10.42 -12.53 -1.51
CA SER A 67 -10.53 -12.86 -2.93
C SER A 67 -11.16 -11.77 -3.78
N ASP A 68 -12.02 -10.93 -3.20
CA ASP A 68 -12.72 -9.85 -3.90
C ASP A 68 -12.91 -8.60 -3.01
N PRO A 69 -11.83 -7.85 -2.72
CA PRO A 69 -11.93 -6.62 -1.94
C PRO A 69 -12.88 -5.57 -2.51
N ALA A 70 -13.09 -5.55 -3.83
CA ALA A 70 -14.01 -4.62 -4.47
C ALA A 70 -15.46 -4.86 -4.02
N SER A 71 -15.87 -6.13 -3.84
CA SER A 71 -17.18 -6.45 -3.27
C SER A 71 -17.36 -5.96 -1.83
N VAL A 72 -16.27 -5.89 -1.04
CA VAL A 72 -16.33 -5.37 0.34
C VAL A 72 -16.51 -3.85 0.31
N TRP A 73 -15.78 -3.15 -0.57
CA TRP A 73 -15.98 -1.72 -0.80
C TRP A 73 -17.40 -1.39 -1.29
N ALA A 74 -17.99 -2.23 -2.13
CA ALA A 74 -19.37 -2.07 -2.60
C ALA A 74 -20.42 -2.19 -1.48
N ARG A 75 -20.09 -2.86 -0.37
CA ARG A 75 -20.98 -2.96 0.81
C ARG A 75 -21.00 -1.68 1.66
N GLY A 76 -20.05 -0.78 1.46
CA GLY A 76 -20.03 0.54 2.09
C GLY A 76 -18.66 0.92 2.66
N TYR A 77 -18.40 2.23 2.68
CA TYR A 77 -17.13 2.80 3.11
C TYR A 77 -16.75 2.40 4.55
N SER A 78 -17.68 2.46 5.51
CA SER A 78 -17.39 2.15 6.91
C SER A 78 -16.96 0.70 7.12
N ILE A 79 -17.59 -0.24 6.40
CA ILE A 79 -17.26 -1.67 6.49
C ILE A 79 -15.86 -1.91 5.92
N ALA A 80 -15.58 -1.39 4.73
CA ALA A 80 -14.27 -1.55 4.11
C ALA A 80 -13.17 -0.84 4.91
N GLN A 81 -13.48 0.32 5.50
CA GLN A 81 -12.56 1.03 6.38
C GLN A 81 -12.20 0.20 7.62
N ASP A 82 -13.21 -0.37 8.28
CA ASP A 82 -13.03 -1.21 9.46
C ASP A 82 -12.15 -2.42 9.15
N VAL A 83 -12.44 -3.14 8.06
CA VAL A 83 -11.68 -4.33 7.66
C VAL A 83 -10.25 -4.00 7.23
N TYR A 84 -10.09 -3.08 6.27
CA TYR A 84 -8.80 -2.88 5.61
C TYR A 84 -7.87 -1.87 6.30
N PHE A 85 -8.40 -0.94 7.10
CA PHE A 85 -7.59 0.07 7.80
C PHE A 85 -7.44 -0.18 9.30
N HIS A 86 -8.44 -0.78 9.97
CA HIS A 86 -8.41 -0.95 11.43
C HIS A 86 -8.02 -2.37 11.88
N HIS A 87 -8.35 -3.41 11.11
CA HIS A 87 -8.16 -4.81 11.51
C HIS A 87 -7.10 -5.57 10.69
N GLN A 88 -6.27 -4.85 9.94
CA GLN A 88 -5.24 -5.43 9.09
C GLN A 88 -3.84 -5.15 9.63
N ASP A 89 -3.18 -6.20 10.12
CA ASP A 89 -1.76 -6.18 10.43
C ASP A 89 -0.95 -6.79 9.29
N LEU A 90 0.26 -6.27 9.06
CA LEU A 90 1.13 -6.71 7.98
C LEU A 90 2.36 -7.47 8.49
N ARG A 91 2.67 -8.58 7.82
CA ARG A 91 3.89 -9.38 7.97
C ARG A 91 4.63 -9.39 6.64
N ILE A 92 5.45 -8.36 6.46
CA ILE A 92 6.14 -8.10 5.19
C ILE A 92 7.12 -9.23 4.85
N ASN A 93 6.99 -9.77 3.65
CA ASN A 93 7.93 -10.71 3.06
C ASN A 93 9.22 -9.98 2.67
N LEU A 94 10.26 -10.17 3.49
CA LEU A 94 11.54 -9.48 3.32
C LEU A 94 12.26 -9.84 2.01
N ILE A 95 12.02 -11.03 1.45
CA ILE A 95 12.62 -11.43 0.17
C ILE A 95 12.06 -10.56 -0.95
N ARG A 96 10.73 -10.41 -1.02
CA ARG A 96 10.07 -9.56 -2.00
C ARG A 96 10.33 -8.07 -1.74
N PHE A 97 10.32 -7.67 -0.47
CA PHE A 97 10.60 -6.27 -0.12
C PHE A 97 12.02 -5.86 -0.52
N LYS A 98 13.00 -6.76 -0.39
CA LYS A 98 14.36 -6.54 -0.91
C LYS A 98 14.36 -6.26 -2.42
N GLU A 99 13.55 -6.94 -3.22
CA GLU A 99 13.46 -6.68 -4.67
C GLU A 99 12.92 -5.27 -4.96
N THR A 100 11.95 -4.80 -4.17
CA THR A 100 11.46 -3.42 -4.20
C THR A 100 12.58 -2.44 -3.89
N LEU A 101 13.38 -2.68 -2.85
CA LEU A 101 14.52 -1.82 -2.51
C LEU A 101 15.59 -1.80 -3.61
N LEU A 102 15.83 -2.94 -4.29
CA LEU A 102 16.75 -2.96 -5.44
C LEU A 102 16.23 -2.13 -6.62
N LYS A 103 14.90 -2.08 -6.84
CA LYS A 103 14.31 -1.17 -7.84
C LYS A 103 14.49 0.30 -7.44
N VAL A 104 14.33 0.62 -6.16
CA VAL A 104 14.58 1.96 -5.62
C VAL A 104 16.01 2.41 -5.91
N LEU A 105 17.00 1.56 -5.64
CA LEU A 105 18.40 1.88 -5.90
C LEU A 105 18.68 2.17 -7.38
N LYS A 106 18.02 1.45 -8.29
CA LYS A 106 18.11 1.73 -9.74
C LYS A 106 17.47 3.05 -10.13
N LEU A 107 16.44 3.49 -9.40
CA LEU A 107 15.76 4.77 -9.62
C LEU A 107 16.51 5.95 -9.00
N LEU A 108 17.45 5.74 -8.08
CA LEU A 108 18.28 6.80 -7.51
C LEU A 108 19.51 7.15 -8.37
N GLY A 109 19.79 6.35 -9.41
CA GLY A 109 20.83 6.57 -10.41
C GLY A 109 20.40 7.48 -11.55
#